data_AF-A0A814NQ81-F1
#
_entry.id   AF-A0A814NQ81-F1
#
_cell.length_a   1.000
_cell.length_b   1.000
_cell.length_c   1.000
_cell.angle_alpha   90.00
_cell.angle_beta   90.00
_cell.angle_gamma   90.00
#
_symmetry.space_group_name_H-M   'P 1'
#
loop_
_entity.id
_entity.type
_entity.pdbx_description
1 polymer ?
#
loop_
_entity_poly.entity_id
_entity_poly.type
_entity_poly.pdbx_seq_one_letter_code
_entity_poly.pdbx_strand_id
1 'polypeptide(L)'
;MADRNAQIRASLNAKLIESGERERMKQLLRQRLMEYGWRDQMKAYCKDIVKQKGLENITVDELVQEITPKGRDMSSNTNTEQETEVFSQNFVSAGRYRGGPHGVGDPNDKSLRKVELEVCIPGIIRERAHREKCHDLINEFGKCGEQHGAWSFLKCRKEVKAMNECLKKWFHDPDFREDCTQMYLAERTKYRETGILSKPVRRPYYINPEKEKERIKKIRQEYERLEHKDNH
;
A
#
# COMPACT_ATOMS: atom_id res chain seq x y z
N MET A 1 -10.41 -25.44 -3.70
CA MET A 1 -10.72 -24.08 -3.17
C MET A 1 -10.88 -24.07 -1.64
N ALA A 2 -11.61 -25.02 -1.03
CA ALA A 2 -11.76 -25.10 0.44
C ALA A 2 -10.42 -25.24 1.21
N ASP A 3 -9.49 -26.02 0.67
CA ASP A 3 -8.19 -26.31 1.29
C ASP A 3 -7.28 -25.07 1.37
N ARG A 4 -7.20 -24.28 0.29
CA ARG A 4 -6.46 -23.02 0.26
C ARG A 4 -7.02 -22.00 1.28
N ASN A 5 -8.34 -21.95 1.46
CA ASN A 5 -8.96 -21.08 2.46
C ASN A 5 -8.70 -21.53 3.90
N ALA A 6 -8.53 -22.83 4.14
CA ALA A 6 -8.14 -23.35 5.45
C ALA A 6 -6.67 -23.00 5.76
N GLN A 7 -5.79 -23.14 4.76
CA GLN A 7 -4.37 -22.81 4.88
C GLN A 7 -4.13 -21.31 5.13
N ILE A 8 -4.89 -20.43 4.44
CA ILE A 8 -4.87 -18.99 4.68
C ILE A 8 -5.30 -18.66 6.12
N ARG A 9 -6.40 -19.26 6.60
CA ARG A 9 -6.89 -19.08 7.99
C ARG A 9 -5.87 -19.53 9.02
N ALA A 10 -5.21 -20.67 8.79
CA ALA A 10 -4.18 -21.18 9.69
C ALA A 10 -2.96 -20.24 9.75
N SER A 11 -2.48 -19.76 8.60
CA SER A 11 -1.35 -18.82 8.53
C SER A 11 -1.67 -17.47 9.17
N LEU A 12 -2.87 -16.93 8.97
CA LEU A 12 -3.33 -15.71 9.64
C LEU A 12 -3.40 -15.88 11.16
N ASN A 13 -3.96 -16.99 11.64
CA ASN A 13 -4.03 -17.30 13.06
C ASN A 13 -2.64 -17.43 13.70
N ALA A 14 -1.67 -18.03 12.99
CA ALA A 14 -0.29 -18.12 13.47
C ALA A 14 0.34 -16.73 13.64
N LYS A 15 0.19 -15.84 12.66
CA LYS A 15 0.69 -14.46 12.72
C LYS A 15 0.03 -13.64 13.83
N LEU A 16 -1.27 -13.85 14.07
CA LEU A 16 -2.02 -13.20 15.16
C LEU A 16 -1.54 -13.65 16.56
N ILE A 17 -1.06 -14.89 16.68
CA ILE A 17 -0.48 -15.41 17.93
C ILE A 17 0.91 -14.83 18.13
N GLU A 18 1.77 -14.89 17.11
CA GLU A 18 3.16 -14.43 17.18
C GLU A 18 3.26 -12.92 17.47
N SER A 19 2.36 -12.11 16.93
CA SER A 19 2.31 -10.67 17.22
C SER A 19 1.78 -10.31 18.60
N GLY A 20 1.24 -11.28 19.36
CA GLY A 20 0.53 -11.04 20.63
C GLY A 20 -0.87 -10.43 20.47
N GLU A 21 -1.28 -10.11 19.24
CA GLU A 21 -2.53 -9.38 19.00
C GLU A 21 -3.77 -10.22 19.33
N ARG A 22 -3.67 -11.55 19.18
CA ARG A 22 -4.72 -12.47 19.65
C ARG A 22 -5.04 -12.29 21.13
N GLU A 23 -4.01 -12.09 21.96
CA GLU A 23 -4.21 -11.96 23.41
C GLU A 23 -4.80 -10.58 23.75
N ARG A 24 -4.35 -9.55 23.05
CA ARG A 24 -4.93 -8.19 23.15
C ARG A 24 -6.42 -8.18 22.77
N MET A 25 -6.81 -8.89 21.71
CA MET A 25 -8.22 -9.03 21.31
C MET A 25 -9.05 -9.75 22.37
N LYS A 26 -8.54 -10.86 22.92
CA LYS A 26 -9.23 -11.56 24.02
C LYS A 26 -9.43 -10.66 25.23
N GLN A 27 -8.45 -9.84 25.57
CA GLN A 27 -8.51 -8.96 26.73
C GLN A 27 -9.52 -7.83 26.53
N LEU A 28 -9.53 -7.20 25.35
CA LEU A 28 -10.52 -6.19 24.98
C LEU A 28 -11.94 -6.76 24.98
N LEU A 29 -12.14 -7.94 24.37
CA LEU A 29 -13.44 -8.61 24.36
C LEU A 29 -13.92 -8.90 25.80
N ARG A 30 -13.02 -9.42 26.65
CA ARG A 30 -13.34 -9.70 28.06
C ARG A 30 -13.71 -8.42 28.81
N GLN A 31 -12.99 -7.32 28.59
CA GLN A 31 -13.29 -6.03 29.22
C GLN A 31 -14.68 -5.53 28.80
N ARG A 32 -14.97 -5.51 27.50
CA ARG A 32 -16.27 -5.06 26.99
C ARG A 32 -17.43 -5.92 27.48
N LEU A 33 -17.28 -7.26 27.46
CA LEU A 33 -18.30 -8.16 28.00
C LEU A 33 -18.57 -7.93 29.49
N MET A 34 -17.55 -7.52 30.26
CA MET A 34 -17.76 -7.10 31.65
C MET A 34 -18.49 -5.76 31.76
N GLU A 35 -18.13 -4.77 30.94
CA GLU A 35 -18.80 -3.46 30.90
C GLU A 35 -20.29 -3.56 30.55
N TYR A 36 -20.66 -4.43 29.60
CA TYR A 36 -22.06 -4.68 29.23
C TYR A 36 -22.82 -5.59 30.22
N GLY A 37 -22.17 -6.02 31.31
CA GLY A 37 -22.79 -6.87 32.32
C GLY A 37 -23.05 -8.31 31.85
N TRP A 38 -22.49 -8.75 30.71
CA TRP A 38 -22.68 -10.10 30.18
C TRP A 38 -22.28 -11.17 31.21
N ARG A 39 -21.16 -10.94 31.91
CA ARG A 39 -20.69 -11.86 32.96
C ARG A 39 -21.71 -12.03 34.09
N ASP A 40 -22.36 -10.95 34.49
CA ASP A 40 -23.30 -10.97 35.61
C ASP A 40 -24.65 -11.56 35.18
N GLN A 41 -25.11 -11.26 33.97
CA GLN A 41 -26.28 -11.88 33.36
C GLN A 41 -26.09 -13.40 33.17
N MET A 42 -24.92 -13.84 32.68
CA MET A 42 -24.60 -15.26 32.55
C MET A 42 -24.56 -15.96 33.91
N LYS A 43 -23.96 -15.33 34.92
CA LYS A 43 -23.95 -15.88 36.28
C LYS A 43 -25.36 -16.02 36.87
N ALA A 44 -26.23 -15.04 36.64
CA ALA A 44 -27.62 -15.11 37.08
C ALA A 44 -28.34 -16.29 36.40
N TYR A 45 -28.22 -16.40 35.08
CA TYR A 45 -28.80 -17.49 34.30
C TYR A 45 -28.29 -18.88 34.73
N CYS A 46 -26.97 -19.04 34.93
CA CYS A 46 -26.40 -20.29 35.44
C CYS A 46 -26.98 -20.66 36.82
N LYS A 47 -27.15 -19.68 37.72
CA LYS A 47 -27.72 -19.92 39.05
C LYS A 47 -29.17 -20.39 38.96
N ASP A 48 -29.94 -19.86 38.01
CA ASP A 48 -31.34 -20.26 37.83
C ASP A 48 -31.46 -21.68 37.29
N ILE A 49 -30.62 -22.09 36.34
CA ILE A 49 -30.56 -23.47 35.84
C ILE A 49 -30.23 -24.44 36.98
N VAL A 50 -29.21 -24.12 37.78
CA VAL A 50 -28.77 -24.96 38.90
C VAL A 50 -29.87 -25.08 39.97
N LYS A 51 -30.64 -24.01 40.21
CA LYS A 51 -31.81 -24.05 41.12
C LYS A 51 -32.95 -24.91 40.57
N GLN A 52 -33.19 -24.89 39.25
CA GLN A 52 -34.27 -25.66 38.63
C GLN A 52 -33.95 -27.16 38.56
N LYS A 53 -32.73 -27.52 38.18
CA LYS A 53 -32.30 -28.92 38.03
C LYS A 53 -31.86 -29.57 39.35
N GLY A 54 -31.44 -28.75 40.32
CA GLY A 54 -30.85 -29.19 41.58
C GLY A 54 -29.34 -29.43 41.43
N LEU A 55 -28.58 -29.06 42.47
CA LEU A 55 -27.11 -29.09 42.44
C LEU A 55 -26.52 -30.50 42.26
N GLU A 56 -27.29 -31.52 42.66
CA GLU A 56 -26.88 -32.93 42.69
C GLU A 56 -27.11 -33.64 41.34
N ASN A 57 -27.93 -33.05 40.46
CA ASN A 57 -28.38 -33.69 39.22
C ASN A 57 -27.75 -33.07 37.96
N ILE A 58 -26.84 -32.10 38.09
CA ILE A 58 -26.28 -31.38 36.94
C ILE A 58 -24.75 -31.50 36.90
N THR A 59 -24.24 -31.90 35.73
CA THR A 59 -22.79 -31.93 35.48
C THR A 59 -22.31 -30.62 34.87
N VAL A 60 -21.01 -30.32 35.01
CA VAL A 60 -20.43 -29.11 34.42
C VAL A 60 -20.60 -29.09 32.90
N ASP A 61 -20.43 -30.23 32.23
CA ASP A 61 -20.58 -30.31 30.77
C ASP A 61 -22.02 -30.08 30.32
N GLU A 62 -23.00 -30.63 31.04
CA GLU A 62 -24.42 -30.38 30.76
C GLU A 62 -24.79 -28.91 30.99
N LEU A 63 -24.28 -28.30 32.07
CA LEU A 63 -24.45 -26.88 32.31
C LEU A 63 -23.82 -26.03 31.21
N VAL A 64 -22.59 -26.38 30.77
CA VAL A 64 -21.90 -25.69 29.67
C VAL A 64 -22.72 -25.79 28.39
N GLN A 65 -23.27 -26.96 28.06
CA GLN A 65 -24.10 -27.15 26.86
C GLN A 65 -25.35 -26.27 26.87
N GLU A 66 -26.00 -26.08 28.02
CA GLU A 66 -27.18 -25.21 28.11
C GLU A 66 -26.87 -23.72 28.11
N ILE A 67 -25.79 -23.29 28.76
CA ILE A 67 -25.45 -21.87 28.88
C ILE A 67 -24.75 -21.34 27.64
N THR A 68 -24.05 -22.19 26.87
CA THR A 68 -23.29 -21.80 25.67
C THR A 68 -24.16 -21.12 24.60
N PRO A 69 -25.32 -21.67 24.17
CA PRO A 69 -26.16 -21.01 23.18
C PRO A 69 -26.69 -19.65 23.68
N LYS A 70 -27.10 -19.57 24.95
CA LYS A 70 -27.57 -18.32 25.56
C LYS A 70 -26.46 -17.27 25.66
N GLY A 71 -25.25 -17.70 26.01
CA GLY A 71 -24.07 -16.84 26.08
C GLY A 71 -23.69 -16.25 24.73
N ARG A 72 -23.80 -17.04 23.65
CA ARG A 72 -23.54 -16.58 22.27
C ARG A 72 -24.60 -15.59 21.79
N ASP A 73 -25.88 -15.91 21.98
CA ASP A 73 -27.00 -15.02 21.60
C ASP A 73 -26.92 -13.66 22.31
N MET A 74 -26.57 -13.67 23.60
CA MET A 74 -26.39 -12.46 24.39
C MET A 74 -25.14 -11.66 24.00
N SER A 75 -24.09 -12.32 23.48
CA SER A 75 -22.91 -11.60 22.97
C SER A 75 -23.14 -10.93 21.62
N SER A 76 -23.97 -11.51 20.75
CA SER A 76 -24.26 -10.97 19.42
C SER A 76 -25.11 -9.69 19.41
N ASN A 77 -25.82 -9.40 20.51
CA ASN A 77 -26.56 -8.14 20.70
C ASN A 77 -25.72 -6.98 21.26
N THR A 78 -24.43 -7.21 21.51
CA THR A 78 -23.51 -6.15 21.97
C THR A 78 -22.64 -5.69 20.80
N ASN A 79 -22.28 -4.40 20.71
CA ASN A 79 -21.38 -3.86 19.67
C ASN A 79 -19.96 -4.49 19.67
N THR A 80 -19.71 -5.52 20.49
CA THR A 80 -18.42 -6.20 20.63
C THR A 80 -18.01 -6.98 19.39
N GLU A 81 -18.95 -7.55 18.63
CA GLU A 81 -18.65 -8.20 17.35
C GLU A 81 -18.12 -7.17 16.33
N GLN A 82 -18.74 -6.00 16.25
CA GLN A 82 -18.31 -4.91 15.37
C GLN A 82 -16.94 -4.34 15.77
N GLU A 83 -16.70 -4.12 17.07
CA GLU A 83 -15.42 -3.60 17.57
C GLU A 83 -14.26 -4.59 17.36
N THR A 84 -14.50 -5.88 17.57
CA THR A 84 -13.50 -6.94 17.33
C THR A 84 -13.24 -7.15 15.84
N GLU A 85 -14.26 -7.00 14.98
CA GLU A 85 -14.12 -7.05 13.52
C GLU A 85 -13.31 -5.86 12.99
N VAL A 86 -13.60 -4.64 13.45
CA VAL A 86 -12.83 -3.43 13.12
C VAL A 86 -11.38 -3.56 13.59
N PHE A 87 -11.15 -4.08 14.79
CA PHE A 87 -9.80 -4.31 15.30
C PHE A 87 -9.04 -5.37 14.49
N SER A 88 -9.70 -6.48 14.13
CA SER A 88 -9.16 -7.51 13.26
C SER A 88 -8.83 -6.95 11.86
N GLN A 89 -9.73 -6.17 11.27
CA GLN A 89 -9.49 -5.47 10.00
C GLN A 89 -8.32 -4.47 10.10
N ASN A 90 -8.20 -3.76 11.22
CA ASN A 90 -7.12 -2.82 11.48
C ASN A 90 -5.78 -3.54 11.65
N PHE A 91 -5.73 -4.68 12.36
CA PHE A 91 -4.52 -5.50 12.47
C PHE A 91 -4.09 -6.09 11.13
N VAL A 92 -5.03 -6.66 10.37
CA VAL A 92 -4.78 -7.18 9.01
C VAL A 92 -4.27 -6.06 8.10
N SER A 93 -4.75 -4.83 8.28
CA SER A 93 -4.28 -3.66 7.54
C SER A 93 -2.92 -3.16 8.04
N ALA A 94 -2.66 -3.18 9.35
CA ALA A 94 -1.36 -2.81 9.93
C ALA A 94 -0.24 -3.78 9.50
N GLY A 95 -0.52 -5.09 9.49
CA GLY A 95 0.40 -6.12 9.01
C GLY A 95 0.70 -6.01 7.50
N ARG A 96 -0.27 -5.57 6.68
CA ARG A 96 -0.05 -5.29 5.25
C ARG A 96 0.94 -4.16 5.00
N TYR A 97 0.87 -3.08 5.80
CA TYR A 97 1.63 -1.86 5.55
C TYR A 97 2.96 -1.74 6.32
N ARG A 98 3.14 -2.47 7.44
CA ARG A 98 4.36 -2.46 8.27
C ARG A 98 4.98 -3.85 8.50
N GLY A 99 4.64 -4.83 7.65
CA GLY A 99 5.19 -6.18 7.70
C GLY A 99 6.29 -6.44 6.66
N GLY A 100 6.49 -7.71 6.32
CA GLY A 100 7.43 -8.15 5.30
C GLY A 100 8.90 -8.24 5.78
N PRO A 101 9.82 -8.73 4.92
CA PRO A 101 11.21 -9.04 5.29
C PRO A 101 12.00 -7.85 5.88
N HIS A 102 11.65 -6.64 5.46
CA HIS A 102 12.31 -5.40 5.89
C HIS A 102 11.37 -4.43 6.63
N GLY A 103 10.19 -4.88 7.06
CA GLY A 103 9.23 -4.03 7.80
C GLY A 103 8.58 -2.90 6.98
N VAL A 104 8.73 -2.90 5.66
CA VAL A 104 8.23 -1.86 4.73
C VAL A 104 6.95 -2.26 3.98
N GLY A 105 6.34 -3.38 4.37
CA GLY A 105 5.11 -3.93 3.81
C GLY A 105 5.30 -5.28 3.12
N ASP A 106 4.20 -5.98 2.85
CA ASP A 106 4.20 -7.30 2.18
C ASP A 106 4.56 -7.17 0.68
N PRO A 107 5.59 -7.89 0.18
CA PRO A 107 5.94 -7.92 -1.25
C PRO A 107 4.83 -8.37 -2.21
N ASN A 108 3.95 -9.26 -1.75
CA ASN A 108 2.89 -9.86 -2.56
C ASN A 108 1.60 -9.03 -2.58
N ASP A 109 1.49 -8.03 -1.71
CA ASP A 109 0.36 -7.12 -1.70
C ASP A 109 0.35 -6.27 -2.98
N LYS A 110 -0.76 -6.36 -3.74
CA LYS A 110 -1.01 -5.58 -4.97
C LYS A 110 -2.04 -4.46 -4.78
N SER A 111 -2.55 -4.27 -3.56
CA SER A 111 -3.46 -3.15 -3.28
C SER A 111 -2.73 -1.81 -3.41
N LEU A 112 -3.47 -0.77 -3.81
CA LEU A 112 -2.95 0.58 -3.96
C LEU A 112 -3.46 1.48 -2.84
N ARG A 113 -2.55 2.21 -2.20
CA ARG A 113 -2.84 3.23 -1.20
C ARG A 113 -3.24 4.53 -1.89
N LYS A 114 -3.89 5.42 -1.14
CA LYS A 114 -4.27 6.76 -1.64
C LYS A 114 -3.08 7.53 -2.23
N VAL A 115 -1.94 7.56 -1.54
CA VAL A 115 -0.72 8.23 -2.03
C VAL A 115 -0.20 7.61 -3.33
N GLU A 116 -0.37 6.30 -3.51
CA GLU A 116 0.11 5.60 -4.70
C GLU A 116 -0.80 5.91 -5.90
N LEU A 117 -2.12 5.95 -5.66
CA LEU A 117 -3.15 6.31 -6.64
C LEU A 117 -3.08 7.77 -7.07
N GLU A 118 -2.87 8.69 -6.12
CA GLU A 118 -2.99 10.14 -6.36
C GLU A 118 -1.66 10.83 -6.65
N VAL A 119 -0.53 10.23 -6.27
CA VAL A 119 0.79 10.87 -6.38
C VAL A 119 1.79 10.01 -7.16
N CYS A 120 2.03 8.77 -6.74
CA CYS A 120 3.10 7.94 -7.33
C CYS A 120 2.80 7.55 -8.77
N ILE A 121 1.66 6.91 -9.02
CA ILE A 121 1.25 6.47 -10.37
C ILE A 121 1.07 7.68 -11.31
N PRO A 122 0.38 8.78 -10.91
CA PRO A 122 0.33 10.00 -11.71
C PRO A 122 1.69 10.64 -11.98
N GLY A 123 2.66 10.47 -11.07
CA GLY A 123 4.06 10.87 -11.28
C GLY A 123 4.73 10.06 -12.39
N ILE A 124 4.60 8.73 -12.35
CA ILE A 124 5.13 7.81 -13.36
C ILE A 124 4.50 8.08 -14.74
N ILE A 125 3.18 8.27 -14.79
CA ILE A 125 2.46 8.59 -16.03
C ILE A 125 3.02 9.86 -16.67
N ARG A 126 3.20 10.93 -15.88
CA ARG A 126 3.79 12.20 -16.38
C ARG A 126 5.20 11.98 -16.91
N GLU A 127 6.06 11.32 -16.14
CA GLU A 127 7.44 11.05 -16.52
C GLU A 127 7.53 10.26 -17.84
N ARG A 128 6.76 9.16 -17.94
CA ARG A 128 6.74 8.32 -19.14
C ARG A 128 6.09 9.02 -20.32
N ALA A 129 5.01 9.77 -20.12
CA ALA A 129 4.39 10.57 -21.18
C ALA A 129 5.40 11.56 -21.76
N HIS A 130 6.22 12.20 -20.92
CA HIS A 130 7.26 13.12 -21.38
C HIS A 130 8.37 12.41 -22.17
N ARG A 131 8.81 11.23 -21.72
CA ARG A 131 9.98 10.54 -22.30
C ARG A 131 9.66 9.66 -23.50
N GLU A 132 8.53 8.96 -23.48
CA GLU A 132 8.20 7.90 -24.43
C GLU A 132 7.16 8.34 -25.46
N LYS A 133 6.25 9.26 -25.10
CA LYS A 133 5.04 9.52 -25.89
C LYS A 133 5.00 10.90 -26.52
N CYS A 134 5.36 11.92 -25.77
CA CYS A 134 5.28 13.34 -26.17
C CYS A 134 6.68 13.97 -26.35
N HIS A 135 7.72 13.15 -26.47
CA HIS A 135 9.11 13.60 -26.53
C HIS A 135 9.36 14.60 -27.67
N ASP A 136 8.83 14.32 -28.86
CA ASP A 136 9.02 15.19 -30.03
C ASP A 136 8.38 16.56 -29.83
N LEU A 137 7.16 16.61 -29.29
CA LEU A 137 6.45 17.86 -29.00
C LEU A 137 7.16 18.66 -27.89
N ILE A 138 7.71 17.98 -26.89
CA ILE A 138 8.54 18.61 -25.85
C ILE A 138 9.82 19.18 -26.46
N ASN A 139 10.42 18.48 -27.41
CA ASN A 139 11.61 18.95 -28.10
C ASN A 139 11.33 20.16 -28.99
N GLU A 140 10.19 20.18 -29.69
CA GLU A 140 9.72 21.35 -30.45
C GLU A 140 9.50 22.56 -29.53
N PHE A 141 8.82 22.35 -28.40
CA PHE A 141 8.64 23.39 -27.39
C PHE A 141 9.99 23.87 -26.82
N GLY A 142 10.90 22.96 -26.51
CA GLY A 142 12.24 23.27 -26.02
C GLY A 142 13.05 24.10 -27.00
N LYS A 143 13.03 23.74 -28.30
CA LYS A 143 13.66 24.52 -29.37
C LYS A 143 13.07 25.92 -29.49
N CYS A 144 11.74 26.04 -29.46
CA CYS A 144 11.08 27.36 -29.46
C CYS A 144 11.47 28.20 -28.22
N GLY A 145 11.52 27.54 -27.06
CA GLY A 145 11.94 28.13 -25.79
C GLY A 145 13.34 28.73 -25.82
N GLU A 146 14.27 28.05 -26.50
CA GLU A 146 15.64 28.54 -26.66
C GLU A 146 15.75 29.71 -27.65
N GLN A 147 14.93 29.71 -28.71
CA GLN A 147 14.93 30.79 -29.70
C GLN A 147 14.40 32.11 -29.14
N HIS A 148 13.36 32.05 -28.30
CA HIS A 148 12.67 33.24 -27.81
C HIS A 148 12.98 33.59 -26.36
N GLY A 149 13.63 32.71 -25.59
CA GLY A 149 14.05 32.94 -24.22
C GLY A 149 12.88 33.42 -23.36
N ALA A 150 13.01 34.63 -22.79
CA ALA A 150 11.97 35.22 -21.95
C ALA A 150 10.62 35.42 -22.66
N TRP A 151 10.58 35.56 -23.99
CA TRP A 151 9.35 35.80 -24.75
C TRP A 151 8.57 34.53 -25.13
N SER A 152 9.05 33.36 -24.71
CA SER A 152 8.48 32.06 -25.08
C SER A 152 7.02 31.87 -24.66
N PHE A 153 6.57 32.50 -23.57
CA PHE A 153 5.17 32.43 -23.13
C PHE A 153 4.18 33.09 -24.11
N LEU A 154 4.64 34.04 -24.93
CA LEU A 154 3.84 34.64 -26.00
C LEU A 154 4.06 33.94 -27.33
N LYS A 155 5.32 33.62 -27.66
CA LYS A 155 5.72 33.16 -28.99
C LYS A 155 5.57 31.66 -29.20
N CYS A 156 5.66 30.85 -28.14
CA CYS A 156 5.60 29.39 -28.22
C CYS A 156 4.23 28.79 -27.84
N ARG A 157 3.14 29.58 -27.96
CA ARG A 157 1.80 29.15 -27.54
C ARG A 157 1.30 27.92 -28.31
N LYS A 158 1.68 27.80 -29.58
CA LYS A 158 1.30 26.69 -30.45
C LYS A 158 1.92 25.39 -29.95
N GLU A 159 3.22 25.40 -29.67
CA GLU A 159 4.01 24.27 -29.19
C GLU A 159 3.54 23.85 -27.79
N VAL A 160 3.29 24.82 -26.90
CA VAL A 160 2.73 24.56 -25.56
C VAL A 160 1.35 23.88 -25.66
N LYS A 161 0.48 24.36 -26.56
CA LYS A 161 -0.85 23.77 -26.75
C LYS A 161 -0.73 22.32 -27.22
N ALA A 162 0.06 22.06 -28.27
CA ALA A 162 0.25 20.71 -28.81
C ALA A 162 0.84 19.74 -27.76
N MET A 163 1.86 20.18 -27.03
CA MET A 163 2.47 19.41 -25.94
C MET A 163 1.44 19.08 -24.85
N ASN A 164 0.70 20.07 -24.36
CA ASN A 164 -0.29 19.86 -23.30
C ASN A 164 -1.45 18.94 -23.73
N GLU A 165 -1.89 19.02 -24.98
CA GLU A 165 -2.89 18.11 -25.55
C GLU A 165 -2.39 16.66 -25.56
N CYS A 166 -1.13 16.44 -25.98
CA CYS A 166 -0.52 15.11 -25.93
C CYS A 166 -0.41 14.58 -24.49
N LEU A 167 0.08 15.39 -23.56
CA LEU A 167 0.23 15.00 -22.15
C LEU A 167 -1.12 14.67 -21.51
N LYS A 168 -2.15 15.49 -21.77
CA LYS A 168 -3.51 15.26 -21.28
C LYS A 168 -4.09 13.97 -21.83
N LYS A 169 -3.88 13.68 -23.11
CA LYS A 169 -4.33 12.43 -23.74
C LYS A 169 -3.78 11.21 -23.00
N TRP A 170 -2.45 11.13 -22.83
CA TRP A 170 -1.82 9.99 -22.18
C TRP A 170 -2.06 9.93 -20.68
N PHE A 171 -2.33 11.06 -20.02
CA PHE A 171 -2.69 11.07 -18.60
C PHE A 171 -4.03 10.37 -18.31
N HIS A 172 -4.98 10.44 -19.25
CA HIS A 172 -6.30 9.84 -19.12
C HIS A 172 -6.47 8.53 -19.87
N ASP A 173 -5.41 8.04 -20.53
CA ASP A 173 -5.42 6.78 -21.25
C ASP A 173 -5.43 5.59 -20.27
N PRO A 174 -6.46 4.71 -20.31
CA PRO A 174 -6.62 3.65 -19.33
C PRO A 174 -5.55 2.56 -19.45
N ASP A 175 -5.16 2.20 -20.67
CA ASP A 175 -4.16 1.16 -20.93
C ASP A 175 -2.78 1.63 -20.46
N PHE A 176 -2.44 2.88 -20.79
CA PHE A 176 -1.18 3.49 -20.34
C PHE A 176 -1.12 3.62 -18.81
N ARG A 177 -2.24 3.94 -18.16
CA ARG A 177 -2.34 4.01 -16.70
C ARG A 177 -2.13 2.64 -16.06
N GLU A 178 -2.69 1.58 -16.65
CA GLU A 178 -2.50 0.21 -16.18
C GLU A 178 -1.03 -0.20 -16.30
N ASP A 179 -0.40 0.04 -17.45
CA ASP A 179 1.04 -0.23 -17.64
C ASP A 179 1.91 0.49 -16.60
N CYS A 180 1.65 1.79 -16.35
CA CYS A 180 2.36 2.56 -15.33
C CYS A 180 2.14 2.02 -13.92
N THR A 181 0.94 1.50 -13.66
CA THR A 181 0.59 0.87 -12.38
C THR A 181 1.34 -0.44 -12.18
N GLN A 182 1.45 -1.27 -13.21
CA GLN A 182 2.23 -2.51 -13.14
C GLN A 182 3.72 -2.23 -12.94
N MET A 183 4.27 -1.23 -13.62
CA MET A 183 5.65 -0.79 -13.37
C MET A 183 5.87 -0.36 -11.91
N TYR A 184 4.96 0.47 -11.37
CA TYR A 184 5.01 0.88 -9.98
C TYR A 184 4.96 -0.31 -9.01
N LEU A 185 4.03 -1.24 -9.24
CA LEU A 185 3.86 -2.44 -8.41
C LEU A 185 5.10 -3.33 -8.44
N ALA A 186 5.74 -3.48 -9.60
CA ALA A 186 6.98 -4.25 -9.73
C ALA A 186 8.14 -3.61 -8.94
N GLU A 187 8.33 -2.30 -9.07
CA GLU A 187 9.36 -1.56 -8.34
C GLU A 187 9.09 -1.57 -6.82
N ARG A 188 7.83 -1.46 -6.43
CA ARG A 188 7.39 -1.56 -5.03
C ARG A 188 7.64 -2.96 -4.46
N THR A 189 7.31 -4.02 -5.19
CA THR A 189 7.61 -5.40 -4.79
C THR A 189 9.10 -5.55 -4.56
N LYS A 190 9.95 -5.10 -5.49
CA LYS A 190 11.41 -5.14 -5.32
C LYS A 190 11.87 -4.37 -4.08
N TYR A 191 11.34 -3.18 -3.83
CA TYR A 191 11.66 -2.42 -2.63
C TYR A 191 11.25 -3.16 -1.34
N ARG A 192 10.07 -3.78 -1.33
CA ARG A 192 9.59 -4.55 -0.17
C ARG A 192 10.38 -5.84 0.06
N GLU A 193 10.89 -6.47 -1.00
CA GLU A 193 11.72 -7.67 -0.95
C GLU A 193 13.16 -7.38 -0.51
N THR A 194 13.75 -6.27 -1.00
CA THR A 194 15.19 -5.99 -0.86
C THR A 194 15.52 -4.87 0.12
N GLY A 195 14.55 -4.02 0.46
CA GLY A 195 14.77 -2.79 1.23
C GLY A 195 15.48 -1.68 0.46
N ILE A 196 15.83 -1.88 -0.82
CA ILE A 196 16.62 -0.93 -1.62
C ILE A 196 15.69 -0.05 -2.46
N LEU A 197 15.71 1.27 -2.21
CA LEU A 197 15.01 2.25 -3.03
C LEU A 197 15.77 2.51 -4.32
N SER A 198 15.07 2.34 -5.44
CA SER A 198 15.50 2.84 -6.74
C SER A 198 15.44 4.37 -6.75
N LYS A 199 16.57 5.02 -7.02
CA LYS A 199 16.63 6.48 -7.12
C LYS A 199 16.28 6.89 -8.55
N PRO A 200 15.24 7.71 -8.76
CA PRO A 200 14.92 8.19 -10.10
C PRO A 200 16.03 9.10 -10.61
N VAL A 201 16.53 8.81 -11.81
CA VAL A 201 17.54 9.67 -12.46
C VAL A 201 16.85 10.92 -12.96
N ARG A 202 17.10 12.06 -12.31
CA ARG A 202 16.56 13.36 -12.75
C ARG A 202 17.29 13.84 -14.00
N ARG A 203 16.67 13.68 -15.17
CA ARG A 203 17.13 14.31 -16.42
C ARG A 203 16.11 15.31 -16.92
N PRO A 204 16.53 16.47 -17.44
CA PRO A 204 15.65 17.38 -18.17
C PRO A 204 14.89 16.63 -19.29
N TYR A 205 13.66 17.05 -19.58
CA TYR A 205 12.87 16.47 -20.65
C TYR A 205 13.34 16.93 -22.04
N TYR A 206 13.76 18.19 -22.12
CA TYR A 206 14.43 18.75 -23.28
C TYR A 206 15.92 18.93 -22.97
N ILE A 207 16.76 18.44 -23.88
CA ILE A 207 18.20 18.57 -23.83
C ILE A 207 18.64 19.22 -25.14
N ASN A 208 19.31 20.37 -25.06
CA ASN A 208 19.89 21.01 -26.24
C ASN A 208 21.00 20.11 -26.82
N PRO A 209 20.87 19.66 -28.08
CA PRO A 209 21.83 18.73 -28.67
C PRO A 209 23.27 19.25 -28.73
N GLU A 210 23.45 20.55 -29.00
CA GLU A 210 24.79 21.15 -29.11
C GLU A 210 25.44 21.31 -27.73
N LYS A 211 24.68 21.78 -26.72
CA LYS A 211 25.19 21.83 -25.33
C LYS A 211 25.49 20.43 -24.80
N GLU A 212 24.70 19.43 -25.20
CA GLU A 212 24.93 18.03 -24.81
C GLU A 212 26.22 17.48 -25.41
N LYS A 213 26.45 17.68 -26.72
CA LYS A 213 27.69 17.31 -27.39
C LYS A 213 28.89 17.94 -26.71
N GLU A 214 28.83 19.24 -26.40
CA GLU A 214 29.91 19.94 -25.69
C GLU A 214 30.13 19.41 -24.27
N ARG A 215 29.06 19.07 -23.55
CA ARG A 215 29.18 18.46 -22.20
C ARG A 215 29.83 17.09 -22.27
N ILE A 216 29.41 16.23 -23.20
CA ILE A 216 29.99 14.90 -23.41
C ILE A 216 31.47 15.01 -23.82
N LYS A 217 31.81 15.97 -24.69
CA LYS A 217 33.19 16.24 -25.10
C LYS A 217 34.07 16.62 -23.91
N LYS A 218 33.60 17.51 -23.04
CA LYS A 218 34.33 17.88 -21.81
C LYS A 218 34.55 16.69 -20.88
N ILE A 219 33.52 15.88 -20.67
CA ILE A 219 33.60 14.66 -19.86
C ILE A 219 34.65 13.71 -20.44
N ARG A 220 34.62 13.45 -21.76
CA ARG A 220 35.61 12.58 -22.41
C ARG A 220 37.04 13.09 -22.22
N GLN A 221 37.26 14.39 -22.43
CA GLN A 221 38.58 15.01 -22.22
C GLN A 221 39.05 14.92 -20.76
N GLU A 222 38.14 15.01 -19.79
CA GLU A 222 38.47 14.85 -18.38
C GLU A 222 38.87 13.40 -18.05
N TYR A 223 38.14 12.41 -18.56
CA TYR A 223 38.51 11.01 -18.43
C TYR A 223 39.90 10.73 -19.01
N GLU A 224 40.18 11.19 -20.23
CA GLU A 224 41.49 11.04 -20.88
C GLU A 224 42.62 11.67 -20.02
N ARG A 225 42.37 12.83 -19.40
CA ARG A 225 43.35 13.47 -18.50
C ARG A 225 43.59 12.69 -17.21
N LEU A 226 42.55 12.08 -16.64
CA LEU A 226 42.68 11.27 -15.42
C LEU A 226 43.46 9.99 -15.72
N GLU A 227 43.15 9.30 -16.83
CA GLU A 227 43.90 8.12 -17.26
C GLU A 227 45.38 8.43 -17.54
N HIS A 228 45.69 9.62 -18.08
CA HIS A 228 47.08 10.05 -18.24
C HIS A 228 47.80 10.35 -16.93
N LYS A 229 47.09 10.75 -15.86
CA LYS A 229 47.68 10.97 -14.53
C LYS A 229 47.92 9.67 -13.76
N ASP A 230 47.09 8.66 -13.96
CA ASP A 230 47.26 7.37 -13.29
C ASP A 230 48.40 6.52 -13.92
N ASN A 231 48.89 6.92 -15.10
CA ASN A 231 49.98 6.27 -15.84
C ASN A 231 51.36 6.98 -15.66
N HIS A 232 51.48 7.94 -14.74
CA HIS A 232 52.72 8.65 -14.41
C HIS A 232 52.91 8.76 -12.89
#